data_AF-L9XQA6-F1
#
_entry.id   AF-L9XQA6-F1
#
_cell.length_a   1.000
_cell.length_b   1.000
_cell.length_c   1.000
_cell.angle_alpha   90.00
_cell.angle_beta   90.00
_cell.angle_gamma   90.00
#
_symmetry.space_group_name_H-M   'P 1'
#
loop_
_entity.id
_entity.type
_entity.pdbx_description
1 polymer ?
#
loop_
_entity_poly.entity_id
_entity_poly.type
_entity_poly.pdbx_seq_one_letter_code
_entity_poly.pdbx_strand_id
1 'polypeptide(L)'
;MHDKGLTTQIDWKDQDAYGRSLSSEKRSQMNRLRKWQERIRTKDAGERNLQFALSEIDRMASALGVPRSVREIASVIYRRALDEDLIRGRSIEGVATSCLYAACRQDGIPRSLEEIADVSRVERKEIGRTYRYVAQELSLEMEPVDPKEYVPRFCSELDSSEEVLAKANEIIDVTADQGLLSGKSPTGYAAAAIYAASLLCNEKKTQRDVADVAQVTEVTIRNRYQEQIEAMNLR
;
A
#
# COMPACT_ATOMS: atom_id res chain seq x y z
N MET A 1 -15.23 -19.65 11.90
CA MET A 1 -13.83 -20.04 12.21
C MET A 1 -13.11 -20.17 10.86
N HIS A 2 -12.49 -19.10 10.38
CA HIS A 2 -11.89 -19.03 9.04
C HIS A 2 -10.56 -19.77 9.00
N ASP A 3 -10.34 -20.59 7.98
CA ASP A 3 -9.15 -21.44 7.79
C ASP A 3 -7.92 -20.63 7.31
N LYS A 4 -7.67 -19.46 7.92
CA LYS A 4 -6.55 -18.55 7.60
C LYS A 4 -6.37 -18.22 6.10
N GLY A 5 -7.43 -18.24 5.31
CA GLY A 5 -7.36 -17.98 3.86
C GLY A 5 -7.07 -19.22 3.00
N LEU A 6 -6.84 -20.38 3.60
CA LEU A 6 -6.83 -21.65 2.89
C LEU A 6 -8.27 -22.05 2.59
N THR A 7 -8.53 -22.33 1.33
CA THR A 7 -9.85 -22.74 0.89
C THR A 7 -9.78 -24.24 0.59
N THR A 8 -10.50 -25.08 1.34
CA THR A 8 -10.62 -26.50 0.99
C THR A 8 -11.30 -26.59 -0.37
N GLN A 9 -10.61 -27.03 -1.42
CA GLN A 9 -11.18 -27.22 -2.75
C GLN A 9 -11.31 -28.72 -3.03
N ILE A 10 -12.52 -29.19 -3.33
CA ILE A 10 -12.70 -30.53 -3.87
C ILE A 10 -12.35 -30.47 -5.35
N ASP A 11 -11.23 -31.10 -5.74
CA ASP A 11 -10.76 -31.13 -7.13
C ASP A 11 -11.86 -31.65 -8.07
N TRP A 12 -11.92 -31.07 -9.28
CA TRP A 12 -12.83 -31.48 -10.35
C TRP A 12 -12.40 -32.80 -10.98
N LYS A 13 -11.13 -33.19 -10.82
CA LYS A 13 -10.62 -34.47 -11.30
C LYS A 13 -11.31 -35.60 -10.56
N ASP A 14 -11.96 -36.49 -11.30
CA ASP A 14 -12.63 -37.68 -10.77
C ASP A 14 -11.62 -38.80 -10.47
N GLN A 15 -10.59 -38.46 -9.68
CA GLN A 15 -9.50 -39.34 -9.29
C GLN A 15 -9.32 -39.34 -7.76
N ASP A 16 -8.82 -40.44 -7.22
CA ASP A 16 -8.41 -40.52 -5.81
C ASP A 16 -7.00 -39.93 -5.58
N ALA A 17 -6.57 -39.87 -4.33
CA ALA A 17 -5.24 -39.35 -3.96
C ALA A 17 -4.07 -40.15 -4.55
N TYR A 18 -4.32 -41.36 -5.07
CA TYR A 18 -3.34 -42.21 -5.74
C TYR A 18 -3.45 -42.13 -7.27
N GLY A 19 -4.26 -41.22 -7.81
CA GLY A 19 -4.46 -41.00 -9.25
C GLY A 19 -5.40 -42.00 -9.94
N ARG A 20 -6.08 -42.87 -9.20
CA ARG A 20 -7.00 -43.87 -9.78
C ARG A 20 -8.36 -43.24 -10.03
N SER A 21 -8.99 -43.57 -11.16
CA SER A 21 -10.33 -43.07 -11.49
C SER A 21 -11.37 -43.53 -10.46
N LEU A 22 -12.21 -42.60 -10.03
CA LEU A 22 -13.32 -42.89 -9.13
C LEU A 22 -14.35 -43.79 -9.82
N SER A 23 -14.94 -44.71 -9.05
CA SER A 23 -16.13 -45.47 -9.47
C SER A 23 -17.32 -44.55 -9.74
N SER A 24 -18.29 -45.01 -10.54
CA SER A 24 -19.50 -44.25 -10.90
C SER A 24 -20.27 -43.74 -9.68
N GLU A 25 -20.38 -44.57 -8.64
CA GLU A 25 -21.06 -44.23 -7.38
C GLU A 25 -20.30 -43.14 -6.62
N LYS A 26 -18.97 -43.30 -6.47
CA LYS A 26 -18.11 -42.29 -5.85
C LYS A 26 -18.11 -40.96 -6.63
N ARG A 27 -18.12 -40.99 -7.96
CA ARG A 27 -18.25 -39.76 -8.78
C ARG A 27 -19.56 -39.03 -8.50
N SER A 28 -20.68 -39.75 -8.41
CA SER A 28 -21.98 -39.16 -8.06
C SER A 28 -21.95 -38.51 -6.67
N GLN A 29 -21.35 -39.20 -5.69
CA GLN A 29 -21.15 -38.66 -4.35
C GLN A 29 -20.27 -37.40 -4.37
N MET A 30 -19.13 -37.44 -5.05
CA MET A 30 -18.21 -36.29 -5.17
C MET A 30 -18.87 -35.11 -5.88
N ASN A 31 -19.65 -35.35 -6.94
CA ASN A 31 -20.41 -34.30 -7.61
C ASN A 31 -21.47 -33.67 -6.70
N ARG A 32 -22.12 -34.45 -5.84
CA ARG A 32 -23.01 -33.89 -4.80
C ARG A 32 -22.23 -33.05 -3.81
N LEU A 33 -21.08 -33.53 -3.31
CA LEU A 33 -20.24 -32.80 -2.37
C LEU A 33 -19.71 -31.48 -2.97
N ARG A 34 -19.25 -31.48 -4.23
CA ARG A 34 -18.84 -30.27 -4.97
C ARG A 34 -20.00 -29.27 -5.06
N LYS A 35 -21.20 -29.72 -5.46
CA LYS A 35 -22.41 -28.87 -5.51
C LYS A 35 -22.77 -28.29 -4.14
N TRP A 36 -22.67 -29.10 -3.07
CA TRP A 36 -22.93 -28.63 -1.71
C TRP A 36 -21.87 -27.64 -1.22
N GLN A 37 -20.60 -27.90 -1.50
CA GLN A 37 -19.49 -27.01 -1.17
C GLN A 37 -19.64 -25.66 -1.87
N GLU A 38 -19.95 -25.65 -3.16
CA GLU A 38 -20.21 -24.44 -3.94
C GLU A 38 -21.40 -23.66 -3.36
N ARG A 39 -22.50 -24.34 -3.05
CA ARG A 39 -23.68 -23.73 -2.42
C ARG A 39 -23.42 -23.18 -1.02
N ILE A 40 -22.58 -23.82 -0.22
CA ILE A 40 -22.25 -23.34 1.12
C ILE A 40 -21.36 -22.10 1.02
N ARG A 41 -20.33 -22.15 0.17
CA ARG A 41 -19.44 -20.99 -0.09
C ARG A 41 -20.16 -19.78 -0.66
N THR A 42 -21.16 -19.99 -1.51
CA THR A 42 -21.89 -18.90 -2.15
C THR A 42 -22.98 -18.28 -1.28
N LYS A 43 -23.32 -18.90 -0.13
CA LYS A 43 -24.41 -18.44 0.74
C LYS A 43 -24.04 -17.22 1.59
N ASP A 44 -22.79 -17.12 2.04
CA ASP A 44 -22.37 -15.97 2.84
C ASP A 44 -21.87 -14.84 1.93
N ALA A 45 -22.57 -13.70 1.98
CA ALA A 45 -22.17 -12.50 1.26
C ALA A 45 -20.86 -11.91 1.84
N GLY A 46 -20.65 -12.04 3.15
CA GLY A 46 -19.44 -11.59 3.84
C GLY A 46 -18.21 -12.40 3.43
N GLU A 47 -18.31 -13.73 3.34
CA GLU A 47 -17.19 -14.56 2.90
C GLU A 47 -16.76 -14.29 1.46
N ARG A 48 -17.72 -14.11 0.54
CA ARG A 48 -17.42 -13.76 -0.85
C ARG A 48 -16.75 -12.39 -0.98
N ASN A 49 -17.26 -11.42 -0.22
CA ASN A 49 -16.67 -10.10 -0.12
C ASN A 49 -15.22 -10.17 0.39
N LEU A 50 -14.99 -10.88 1.50
CA LEU A 50 -13.68 -11.05 2.09
C LEU A 50 -12.72 -11.74 1.10
N GLN A 51 -13.16 -12.79 0.43
CA GLN A 51 -12.34 -13.48 -0.57
C GLN A 51 -11.90 -12.53 -1.70
N PHE A 52 -12.84 -11.76 -2.24
CA PHE A 52 -12.54 -10.78 -3.29
C PHE A 52 -11.56 -9.71 -2.79
N ALA A 53 -11.82 -9.11 -1.63
CA ALA A 53 -10.97 -8.08 -1.06
C ALA A 53 -9.55 -8.55 -0.76
N LEU A 54 -9.39 -9.75 -0.17
CA LEU A 54 -8.06 -10.32 0.08
C LEU A 54 -7.30 -10.58 -1.21
N SER A 55 -8.01 -10.96 -2.28
CA SER A 55 -7.40 -11.15 -3.60
C SER A 55 -6.95 -9.83 -4.22
N GLU A 56 -7.73 -8.75 -4.05
CA GLU A 56 -7.36 -7.41 -4.50
C GLU A 56 -6.19 -6.83 -3.68
N ILE A 57 -6.17 -7.04 -2.35
CA ILE A 57 -5.03 -6.67 -1.49
C ILE A 57 -3.75 -7.37 -1.97
N ASP A 58 -3.82 -8.68 -2.24
CA ASP A 58 -2.65 -9.44 -2.68
C ASP A 58 -2.15 -8.98 -4.07
N ARG A 59 -3.07 -8.68 -4.99
CA ARG A 59 -2.76 -8.12 -6.31
C ARG A 59 -2.05 -6.77 -6.20
N MET A 60 -2.63 -5.82 -5.45
CA MET A 60 -2.06 -4.48 -5.28
C MET A 60 -0.73 -4.51 -4.52
N ALA A 61 -0.65 -5.32 -3.46
CA ALA A 61 0.58 -5.47 -2.69
C ALA A 61 1.72 -6.08 -3.51
N SER A 62 1.40 -7.02 -4.40
CA SER A 62 2.38 -7.58 -5.34
C SER A 62 2.84 -6.54 -6.37
N ALA A 63 1.92 -5.72 -6.89
CA ALA A 63 2.26 -4.65 -7.82
C ALA A 63 3.15 -3.55 -7.18
N LEU A 64 2.92 -3.22 -5.90
CA LEU A 64 3.71 -2.23 -5.16
C LEU A 64 5.05 -2.77 -4.60
N GLY A 65 5.29 -4.08 -4.74
CA GLY A 65 6.46 -4.74 -4.17
C GLY A 65 6.53 -4.68 -2.64
N VAL A 66 5.40 -4.54 -1.94
CA VAL A 66 5.39 -4.45 -0.46
C VAL A 66 5.53 -5.83 0.18
N PRO A 67 6.17 -5.93 1.34
CA PRO A 67 6.42 -7.20 2.01
C PRO A 67 5.12 -7.87 2.47
N ARG A 68 5.24 -9.16 2.80
CA ARG A 68 4.12 -9.96 3.28
C ARG A 68 3.52 -9.42 4.59
N SER A 69 4.32 -8.80 5.46
CA SER A 69 3.86 -8.13 6.69
C SER A 69 2.73 -7.14 6.41
N VAL A 70 2.91 -6.26 5.43
CA VAL A 70 1.90 -5.27 5.01
C VAL A 70 0.61 -5.95 4.55
N ARG A 71 0.70 -7.07 3.82
CA ARG A 71 -0.49 -7.83 3.36
C ARG A 71 -1.28 -8.40 4.53
N GLU A 72 -0.57 -8.92 5.53
CA GLU A 72 -1.18 -9.50 6.73
C GLU A 72 -1.85 -8.41 7.59
N ILE A 73 -1.19 -7.27 7.79
CA ILE A 73 -1.77 -6.10 8.47
C ILE A 73 -3.02 -5.61 7.72
N ALA A 74 -2.93 -5.42 6.41
CA ALA A 74 -4.06 -4.98 5.58
C ALA A 74 -5.25 -5.96 5.69
N SER A 75 -4.97 -7.26 5.71
CA SER A 75 -5.99 -8.31 5.88
C SER A 75 -6.68 -8.25 7.24
N VAL A 76 -5.94 -7.92 8.31
CA VAL A 76 -6.49 -7.72 9.66
C VAL A 76 -7.36 -6.48 9.71
N ILE A 77 -6.89 -5.36 9.15
CA ILE A 77 -7.67 -4.11 9.09
C ILE A 77 -8.96 -4.34 8.29
N TYR A 78 -8.88 -5.05 7.16
CA TYR A 78 -10.05 -5.33 6.34
C TYR A 78 -11.10 -6.19 7.05
N ARG A 79 -10.66 -7.25 7.76
CA ARG A 79 -11.58 -8.08 8.56
C ARG A 79 -12.28 -7.27 9.64
N ARG A 80 -11.55 -6.41 10.35
CA ARG A 80 -12.14 -5.47 11.32
C ARG A 80 -13.17 -4.56 10.65
N ALA A 81 -12.87 -4.02 9.46
CA ALA A 81 -13.81 -3.19 8.72
C ALA A 81 -15.08 -3.93 8.28
N LEU A 82 -14.97 -5.23 7.97
CA LEU A 82 -16.10 -6.10 7.65
C LEU A 82 -16.95 -6.39 8.88
N ASP A 83 -16.31 -6.70 10.02
CA ASP A 83 -16.98 -7.02 11.29
C ASP A 83 -17.78 -5.81 11.83
N GLU A 84 -17.24 -4.60 11.64
CA GLU A 84 -17.89 -3.32 12.02
C GLU A 84 -18.83 -2.76 10.92
N ASP A 85 -19.11 -3.53 9.87
CA ASP A 85 -20.03 -3.18 8.77
C ASP A 85 -19.67 -1.90 7.97
N LEU A 86 -18.39 -1.50 7.99
CA LEU A 86 -17.89 -0.25 7.38
C LEU A 86 -17.91 -0.25 5.85
N ILE A 87 -18.12 -1.42 5.24
CA ILE A 87 -18.08 -1.63 3.79
C ILE A 87 -19.39 -1.20 3.11
N ARG A 88 -20.53 -1.21 3.82
CA ARG A 88 -21.83 -0.90 3.21
C ARG A 88 -21.84 0.51 2.63
N GLY A 89 -22.30 0.62 1.38
CA GLY A 89 -22.34 1.89 0.64
C GLY A 89 -21.00 2.32 0.05
N ARG A 90 -19.96 1.48 0.11
CA ARG A 90 -18.63 1.74 -0.48
C ARG A 90 -18.22 0.61 -1.41
N SER A 91 -17.27 0.89 -2.29
CA SER A 91 -16.67 -0.12 -3.15
C SER A 91 -15.83 -1.09 -2.31
N ILE A 92 -15.95 -2.40 -2.57
CA ILE A 92 -15.16 -3.44 -1.89
C ILE A 92 -13.67 -3.18 -2.12
N GLU A 93 -13.32 -2.85 -3.37
CA GLU A 93 -11.97 -2.48 -3.77
C GLU A 93 -11.52 -1.20 -3.07
N GLY A 94 -12.33 -0.14 -2.97
CA GLY A 94 -11.95 1.10 -2.29
C GLY A 94 -11.65 0.92 -0.81
N VAL A 95 -12.39 0.04 -0.12
CA VAL A 95 -12.07 -0.32 1.27
C VAL A 95 -10.78 -1.15 1.33
N ALA A 96 -10.61 -2.14 0.45
CA ALA A 96 -9.39 -2.94 0.37
C ALA A 96 -8.13 -2.08 0.12
N THR A 97 -8.20 -1.14 -0.83
CA THR A 97 -7.14 -0.18 -1.14
C THR A 97 -6.84 0.73 0.05
N SER A 98 -7.88 1.16 0.78
CA SER A 98 -7.73 1.98 1.98
C SER A 98 -7.06 1.22 3.13
N CYS A 99 -7.40 -0.07 3.31
CA CYS A 99 -6.76 -0.95 4.29
C CYS A 99 -5.29 -1.20 3.94
N LEU A 100 -4.96 -1.36 2.65
CA LEU A 100 -3.58 -1.50 2.20
C LEU A 100 -2.78 -0.22 2.46
N TYR A 101 -3.34 0.96 2.15
CA TYR A 101 -2.71 2.24 2.47
C TYR A 101 -2.47 2.42 3.97
N ALA A 102 -3.45 2.07 4.80
CA ALA A 102 -3.31 2.11 6.25
C ALA A 102 -2.20 1.17 6.74
N ALA A 103 -2.13 -0.05 6.20
CA ALA A 103 -1.10 -1.02 6.54
C ALA A 103 0.31 -0.55 6.15
N CYS A 104 0.49 0.06 4.97
CA CYS A 104 1.76 0.65 4.56
C CYS A 104 2.26 1.71 5.56
N ARG A 105 1.34 2.54 6.08
CA ARG A 105 1.68 3.55 7.09
C ARG A 105 2.00 2.94 8.46
N GLN A 106 1.28 1.90 8.88
CA GLN A 106 1.54 1.22 10.15
C GLN A 106 2.85 0.42 10.17
N ASP A 107 3.26 -0.13 9.03
CA ASP A 107 4.48 -0.94 8.91
C ASP A 107 5.74 -0.09 8.62
N GLY A 108 5.61 1.25 8.58
CA GLY A 108 6.73 2.17 8.29
C GLY A 108 7.25 2.08 6.84
N ILE A 109 6.42 1.65 5.90
CA ILE A 109 6.74 1.55 4.47
C ILE A 109 5.71 2.40 3.71
N PRO A 110 5.74 3.73 3.86
CA PRO A 110 4.69 4.57 3.34
C PRO A 110 4.71 4.55 1.81
N ARG A 111 3.52 4.59 1.25
CA ARG A 111 3.26 4.80 -0.17
C ARG A 111 2.38 6.02 -0.26
N SER A 112 2.63 6.88 -1.24
CA SER A 112 1.78 8.03 -1.49
C SER A 112 0.40 7.55 -1.95
N LEU A 113 -0.62 8.41 -1.81
CA LEU A 113 -1.94 8.12 -2.34
C LEU A 113 -1.94 7.98 -3.87
N GLU A 114 -0.98 8.60 -4.56
CA GLU A 114 -0.83 8.50 -6.01
C GLU A 114 -0.31 7.10 -6.38
N GLU A 115 0.73 6.62 -5.70
CA GLU A 115 1.32 5.29 -5.94
C GLU A 115 0.29 4.16 -5.74
N ILE A 116 -0.56 4.30 -4.73
CA ILE A 116 -1.63 3.33 -4.47
C ILE A 116 -2.76 3.45 -5.49
N ALA A 117 -3.07 4.67 -5.95
CA ALA A 117 -4.07 4.87 -6.99
C ALA A 117 -3.66 4.20 -8.30
N ASP A 118 -2.37 4.23 -8.67
CA ASP A 118 -1.85 3.64 -9.90
C ASP A 118 -2.06 2.12 -10.00
N VAL A 119 -2.05 1.41 -8.86
CA VAL A 119 -2.28 -0.05 -8.81
C VAL A 119 -3.73 -0.42 -8.50
N SER A 120 -4.56 0.55 -8.13
CA SER A 120 -5.96 0.39 -7.75
C SER A 120 -6.89 0.76 -8.91
N ARG A 121 -8.09 0.18 -8.98
CA ARG A 121 -9.13 0.63 -9.93
C ARG A 121 -10.01 1.75 -9.37
N VAL A 122 -9.52 2.45 -8.34
CA VAL A 122 -10.29 3.41 -7.54
C VAL A 122 -9.57 4.74 -7.60
N GLU A 123 -10.32 5.82 -7.82
CA GLU A 123 -9.73 7.15 -7.93
C GLU A 123 -9.10 7.60 -6.61
N ARG A 124 -7.97 8.32 -6.70
CA ARG A 124 -7.25 8.88 -5.54
C ARG A 124 -8.15 9.59 -4.53
N LYS A 125 -9.14 10.34 -5.01
CA LYS A 125 -10.09 11.09 -4.17
C LYS A 125 -10.99 10.16 -3.35
N GLU A 126 -11.43 9.05 -3.94
CA GLU A 126 -12.23 8.04 -3.23
C GLU A 126 -11.36 7.31 -2.20
N ILE A 127 -10.13 6.91 -2.56
CA ILE A 127 -9.18 6.28 -1.62
C ILE A 127 -8.98 7.17 -0.39
N GLY A 128 -8.65 8.45 -0.58
CA GLY A 128 -8.44 9.38 0.54
C GLY A 128 -9.68 9.65 1.39
N ARG A 129 -10.89 9.52 0.83
CA ARG A 129 -12.15 9.62 1.59
C ARG A 129 -12.42 8.36 2.39
N THR A 130 -12.30 7.20 1.75
CA THR A 130 -12.55 5.89 2.37
C THR A 130 -11.52 5.59 3.45
N TYR A 131 -10.25 5.90 3.22
CA TYR A 131 -9.19 5.80 4.22
C TYR A 131 -9.52 6.61 5.48
N ARG A 132 -9.84 7.91 5.35
CA ARG A 132 -10.17 8.74 6.52
C ARG A 132 -11.35 8.19 7.30
N TYR A 133 -12.38 7.70 6.59
CA TYR A 133 -13.52 7.07 7.22
C TYR A 133 -13.14 5.79 7.98
N VAL A 134 -12.50 4.83 7.31
CA VAL A 134 -12.09 3.56 7.93
C VAL A 134 -11.13 3.79 9.10
N ALA A 135 -10.15 4.68 8.94
CA ALA A 135 -9.19 4.99 9.98
C ALA A 135 -9.85 5.64 11.20
N GLN A 136 -10.85 6.51 11.00
CA GLN A 136 -11.61 7.12 12.09
C GLN A 136 -12.47 6.08 12.82
N GLU A 137 -13.25 5.28 12.10
CA GLU A 137 -14.17 4.30 12.68
C GLU A 137 -13.40 3.17 13.41
N LEU A 138 -12.28 2.71 12.84
CA LEU A 138 -11.44 1.68 13.47
C LEU A 138 -10.44 2.23 14.49
N SER A 139 -10.47 3.55 14.76
CA SER A 139 -9.54 4.25 15.65
C SER A 139 -8.07 3.90 15.37
N LEU A 140 -7.70 3.91 14.08
CA LEU A 140 -6.32 3.70 13.68
C LEU A 140 -5.51 4.95 14.05
N GLU A 141 -4.33 4.75 14.63
CA GLU A 141 -3.40 5.84 14.90
C GLU A 141 -2.93 6.45 13.56
N MET A 142 -3.22 7.73 13.36
CA MET A 142 -2.92 8.46 12.13
C MET A 142 -1.79 9.47 12.38
N GLU A 143 -0.60 8.97 12.68
CA GLU A 143 0.57 9.82 12.84
C GLU A 143 0.99 10.43 11.49
N PRO A 144 1.39 11.71 11.44
CA PRO A 144 1.97 12.30 10.25
C PRO A 144 3.15 11.45 9.74
N VAL A 145 3.21 11.20 8.43
CA VAL A 145 4.29 10.41 7.84
C VAL A 145 5.58 11.24 7.87
N ASP A 146 6.66 10.65 8.40
CA ASP A 146 7.99 11.26 8.36
C ASP A 146 8.51 11.25 6.91
N PRO A 147 8.89 12.40 6.31
CA PRO A 147 9.49 12.45 4.98
C PRO A 147 10.69 11.51 4.82
N LYS A 148 11.46 11.25 5.89
CA LYS A 148 12.64 10.37 5.87
C LYS A 148 12.30 8.94 5.48
N GLU A 149 11.08 8.47 5.74
CA GLU A 149 10.64 7.13 5.35
C GLU A 149 10.62 6.92 3.82
N TYR A 150 10.51 7.99 3.03
CA TYR A 150 10.58 7.92 1.57
C TYR A 150 12.01 7.91 1.02
N VAL A 151 12.97 8.48 1.76
CA VAL A 151 14.32 8.75 1.26
C VAL A 151 15.05 7.48 0.79
N PRO A 152 15.09 6.36 1.55
CA PRO A 152 15.82 5.18 1.12
C PRO A 152 15.34 4.64 -0.22
N ARG A 153 14.02 4.60 -0.43
CA ARG A 153 13.44 4.08 -1.66
C ARG A 153 13.69 5.02 -2.83
N PHE A 154 13.46 6.32 -2.65
CA PHE A 154 13.70 7.30 -3.72
C PHE A 154 15.17 7.37 -4.12
N CYS A 155 16.10 7.34 -3.16
CA CYS A 155 17.53 7.26 -3.47
C CYS A 155 17.89 5.97 -4.21
N SER A 156 17.29 4.83 -3.84
CA SER A 156 17.50 3.56 -4.55
C SER A 156 16.97 3.60 -5.98
N GLU A 157 15.78 4.16 -6.22
CA GLU A 157 15.20 4.29 -7.57
C GLU A 157 15.95 5.30 -8.45
N LEU A 158 16.62 6.28 -7.82
CA LEU A 158 17.46 7.25 -8.50
C LEU A 158 18.89 6.78 -8.74
N ASP A 159 19.31 5.60 -8.26
CA ASP A 159 20.73 5.19 -8.22
C ASP A 159 21.62 6.27 -7.59
N SER A 160 21.24 6.73 -6.39
CA SER A 160 22.00 7.70 -5.57
C SER A 160 22.86 7.00 -4.53
N SER A 161 24.01 7.58 -4.19
CA SER A 161 24.88 7.03 -3.15
C SER A 161 24.32 7.14 -1.73
N GLU A 162 24.93 6.39 -0.81
CA GLU A 162 24.68 6.52 0.62
C GLU A 162 25.01 7.92 1.15
N GLU A 163 25.94 8.65 0.51
CA GLU A 163 26.28 10.02 0.88
C GLU A 163 25.10 10.97 0.62
N VAL A 164 24.45 10.84 -0.55
CA VAL A 164 23.24 11.60 -0.90
C VAL A 164 22.10 11.26 0.07
N LEU A 165 21.91 9.98 0.40
CA LEU A 165 20.88 9.54 1.35
C LEU A 165 21.10 10.16 2.74
N ALA A 166 22.32 10.08 3.27
CA ALA A 166 22.66 10.65 4.56
C ALA A 166 22.46 12.17 4.58
N LYS A 167 22.91 12.85 3.52
CA LYS A 167 22.74 14.30 3.37
C LYS A 167 21.27 14.70 3.25
N ALA A 168 20.45 13.93 2.53
CA ALA A 168 19.01 14.19 2.41
C ALA A 168 18.29 14.08 3.76
N ASN A 169 18.63 13.07 4.58
CA ASN A 169 18.09 12.96 5.93
C ASN A 169 18.52 14.13 6.83
N GLU A 170 19.78 14.55 6.76
CA GLU A 170 20.28 15.73 7.47
C GLU A 170 19.51 17.01 7.07
N ILE A 171 19.29 17.22 5.77
CA ILE A 171 18.48 18.34 5.26
C ILE A 171 17.08 18.29 5.86
N ILE A 172 16.44 17.11 5.85
CA ILE A 172 15.08 16.95 6.39
C ILE A 172 15.03 17.30 7.87
N ASP A 173 15.95 16.76 8.68
CA ASP A 173 15.98 17.00 10.13
C ASP A 173 16.15 18.49 10.45
N VAL A 174 17.18 19.14 9.88
CA VAL A 174 17.47 20.56 10.13
C VAL A 174 16.30 21.44 9.74
N THR A 175 15.67 21.16 8.61
CA THR A 175 14.59 22.00 8.08
C THR A 175 13.25 21.72 8.77
N ALA A 176 13.00 20.47 9.19
CA ALA A 176 11.84 20.12 10.01
C ALA A 176 11.89 20.78 11.39
N ASP A 177 13.07 20.82 12.03
CA ASP A 177 13.28 21.49 13.32
C ASP A 177 13.06 23.01 13.24
N GLN A 178 13.30 23.61 12.08
CA GLN A 178 12.98 25.02 11.80
C GLN A 178 11.49 25.26 11.46
N GLY A 179 10.66 24.22 11.50
CA GLY A 179 9.22 24.30 11.25
C GLY A 179 8.82 24.33 9.77
N LEU A 180 9.76 24.11 8.85
CA LEU A 180 9.50 24.19 7.41
C LEU A 180 8.64 23.05 6.89
N LEU A 181 8.50 21.94 7.62
CA LEU A 181 7.69 20.79 7.19
C LEU A 181 6.18 21.04 7.31
N SER A 182 5.75 21.93 8.21
CA SER A 182 4.34 22.10 8.55
C SER A 182 3.47 22.47 7.34
N GLY A 183 2.37 21.74 7.14
CA GLY A 183 1.43 21.95 6.05
C GLY A 183 1.92 21.56 4.65
N LYS A 184 3.09 20.92 4.54
CA LYS A 184 3.66 20.48 3.26
C LYS A 184 3.52 18.98 3.09
N SER A 185 3.48 18.54 1.82
CA SER A 185 3.43 17.11 1.49
C SER A 185 4.76 16.44 1.87
N PRO A 186 4.77 15.37 2.69
CA PRO A 186 5.99 14.66 3.07
C PRO A 186 6.76 14.12 1.85
N THR A 187 6.05 13.60 0.84
CA THR A 187 6.63 13.07 -0.39
C THR A 187 7.41 14.15 -1.15
N GLY A 188 6.81 15.32 -1.34
CA GLY A 188 7.47 16.45 -2.01
C GLY A 188 8.61 17.06 -1.20
N TYR A 189 8.53 16.98 0.13
CA TYR A 189 9.58 17.44 1.04
C TYR A 189 10.83 16.55 0.97
N ALA A 190 10.63 15.23 0.98
CA ALA A 190 11.70 14.25 0.79
C ALA A 190 12.34 14.38 -0.58
N ALA A 191 11.53 14.48 -1.65
CA ALA A 191 12.00 14.68 -3.01
C ALA A 191 12.90 15.92 -3.14
N ALA A 192 12.49 17.05 -2.56
CA ALA A 192 13.28 18.28 -2.56
C ALA A 192 14.60 18.13 -1.80
N ALA A 193 14.60 17.43 -0.67
CA ALA A 193 15.80 17.18 0.11
C ALA A 193 16.79 16.28 -0.63
N ILE A 194 16.30 15.27 -1.36
CA ILE A 194 17.14 14.41 -2.22
C ILE A 194 17.74 15.22 -3.36
N TYR A 195 16.95 16.07 -4.01
CA TYR A 195 17.47 16.95 -5.06
C TYR A 195 18.55 17.90 -4.52
N ALA A 196 18.33 18.54 -3.37
CA ALA A 196 19.33 19.36 -2.67
C ALA A 196 20.61 18.56 -2.37
N ALA A 197 20.47 17.40 -1.74
CA ALA A 197 21.58 16.51 -1.40
C ALA A 197 22.39 16.11 -2.63
N SER A 198 21.72 15.77 -3.73
CA SER A 198 22.35 15.38 -5.00
C SER A 198 23.26 16.49 -5.55
N LEU A 199 22.88 17.76 -5.39
CA LEU A 199 23.70 18.90 -5.80
C LEU A 199 24.90 19.10 -4.87
N LEU A 200 24.70 18.96 -3.56
CA LEU A 200 25.75 19.15 -2.55
C LEU A 200 26.83 18.06 -2.60
N CYS A 201 26.44 16.83 -2.91
CA CYS A 201 27.34 15.69 -3.07
C CYS A 201 27.90 15.57 -4.51
N ASN A 202 27.62 16.53 -5.38
CA ASN A 202 28.05 16.55 -6.79
C ASN A 202 27.58 15.33 -7.62
N GLU A 203 26.48 14.68 -7.21
CA GLU A 203 25.78 13.60 -7.90
C GLU A 203 24.52 14.13 -8.59
N LYS A 204 24.70 14.97 -9.60
CA LYS A 204 23.59 15.75 -10.18
C LYS A 204 22.46 14.85 -10.71
N LYS A 205 21.31 14.87 -10.03
CA LYS A 205 20.03 14.40 -10.55
C LYS A 205 19.22 15.60 -11.06
N THR A 206 18.41 15.43 -12.10
CA THR A 206 17.55 16.53 -12.57
C THR A 206 16.31 16.64 -11.70
N GLN A 207 15.70 17.83 -11.65
CA GLN A 207 14.41 18.01 -10.94
C GLN A 207 13.33 17.10 -11.52
N ARG A 208 13.41 16.81 -12.83
CA ARG A 208 12.49 15.91 -13.51
C ARG A 208 12.66 14.47 -13.04
N ASP A 209 13.88 13.95 -12.97
CA ASP A 209 14.12 12.57 -12.52
C ASP A 209 13.57 12.36 -11.10
N VAL A 210 13.83 13.32 -10.22
CA VAL A 210 13.36 13.26 -8.83
C VAL A 210 11.83 13.44 -8.74
N ALA A 211 11.24 14.29 -9.60
CA ALA A 211 9.79 14.47 -9.69
C ALA A 211 9.08 13.21 -10.14
N ASP A 212 9.63 12.52 -11.15
CA ASP A 212 9.08 11.29 -11.71
C ASP A 212 9.08 10.16 -10.66
N VAL A 213 10.18 9.98 -9.91
CA VAL A 213 10.29 8.97 -8.82
C VAL A 213 9.33 9.28 -7.66
N ALA A 214 9.25 10.55 -7.25
CA ALA A 214 8.41 10.93 -6.11
C ALA A 214 6.92 11.16 -6.48
N GLN A 215 6.57 11.05 -7.77
CA GLN A 215 5.23 11.37 -8.31
C GLN A 215 4.74 12.76 -7.87
N VAL A 216 5.62 13.76 -7.95
CA VAL A 216 5.32 15.16 -7.67
C VAL A 216 5.66 16.05 -8.86
N THR A 217 5.23 17.30 -8.86
CA THR A 217 5.59 18.23 -9.93
C THR A 217 6.99 18.81 -9.72
N GLU A 218 7.71 19.10 -10.81
CA GLU A 218 9.00 19.80 -10.74
C GLU A 218 8.90 21.14 -9.97
N VAL A 219 7.76 21.85 -10.09
CA VAL A 219 7.51 23.10 -9.37
C VAL A 219 7.46 22.86 -7.87
N THR A 220 6.88 21.74 -7.43
CA THR A 220 6.89 21.33 -6.02
C THR A 220 8.32 21.15 -5.53
N ILE A 221 9.17 20.44 -6.27
CA ILE A 221 10.58 20.26 -5.91
C ILE A 221 11.30 21.60 -5.84
N ARG A 222 11.17 22.43 -6.89
CA ARG A 222 11.87 23.73 -7.00
C ARG A 222 11.57 24.65 -5.81
N ASN A 223 10.29 24.82 -5.47
CA ASN A 223 9.89 25.70 -4.38
C ASN A 223 10.42 25.21 -3.02
N ARG A 224 10.40 23.90 -2.80
CA ARG A 224 10.79 23.30 -1.51
C ARG A 224 12.30 23.21 -1.35
N TYR A 225 13.01 22.88 -2.43
CA TYR A 225 14.47 22.90 -2.50
C TYR A 225 15.02 24.27 -2.11
N GLN A 226 14.43 25.33 -2.66
CA GLN A 226 14.91 26.68 -2.40
C GLN A 226 14.74 27.07 -0.93
N GLU A 227 13.59 26.76 -0.33
CA GLU A 227 13.34 26.96 1.11
C GLU A 227 14.32 26.14 1.98
N GLN A 228 14.60 24.88 1.62
CA GLN A 228 15.49 24.00 2.37
C GLN A 228 16.95 24.48 2.33
N ILE A 229 17.43 24.92 1.15
CA ILE A 229 18.79 25.43 0.96
C ILE A 229 18.99 26.76 1.71
N GLU A 230 18.01 27.67 1.64
CA GLU A 230 18.03 28.92 2.40
C GLU A 230 18.13 28.66 3.91
N ALA A 231 17.38 27.68 4.41
CA ALA A 231 17.39 27.28 5.81
C ALA A 231 18.71 26.61 6.27
N MET A 232 19.45 25.98 5.35
CA MET A 232 20.77 25.43 5.63
C MET A 232 21.92 26.45 5.56
N ASN A 233 21.64 27.71 5.19
CA ASN A 233 22.66 28.74 4.92
C ASN A 233 23.67 28.33 3.84
N LEU A 234 23.27 27.45 2.92
CA LEU A 234 24.08 27.03 1.79
C LEU A 234 23.74 27.99 0.63
N ARG A 235 24.65 28.89 0.27
CA ARG A 235 24.49 29.82 -0.87
C ARG A 235 25.52 29.52 -1.94
#